data_AF-A0A9W6T437-F1
#
_entry.id   AF-A0A9W6T437-F1
#
_cell.length_a   1.000
_cell.length_b   1.000
_cell.length_c   1.000
_cell.angle_alpha   90.00
_cell.angle_beta   90.00
_cell.angle_gamma   90.00
#
_symmetry.space_group_name_H-M   'P 1'
#
loop_
_entity.id
_entity.type
_entity.pdbx_description
1 polymer ?
#
loop_
_entity_poly.entity_id
_entity_poly.type
_entity_poly.pdbx_seq_one_letter_code
_entity_poly.pdbx_strand_id
1 'polypeptide(L)'
;MRGALGGTCLNVGCIPSKALLNNSHLYHEIKNEASKRGIDITGDVSPNLVNLMKAKDTAVKQLTGGIEMLFKKNGVKYYKGKGSFVDEHTVQVEPIEGGEEATITAENVIIATGSEPTPFPVGYHRWWYHWFGDGVCLV
;
A
#
# COMPACT_ATOMS: atom_id res chain seq x y z
N MET A 1 9.63 5.14 -4.68
CA MET A 1 9.79 4.51 -3.34
C MET A 1 8.50 4.64 -2.53
N ARG A 2 8.12 3.60 -1.76
CA ARG A 2 6.88 3.58 -0.96
C ARG A 2 7.14 4.27 0.39
N GLY A 3 6.88 5.57 0.50
CA GLY A 3 7.16 6.38 1.70
C GLY A 3 6.26 6.13 2.94
N ALA A 4 5.40 5.11 2.92
CA ALA A 4 4.45 4.81 4.00
C ALA A 4 4.56 3.34 4.46
N LEU A 5 4.38 3.11 5.78
CA LEU A 5 4.41 1.78 6.38
C LEU A 5 3.28 0.87 5.89
N GLY A 6 3.40 -0.44 6.15
CA GLY A 6 2.38 -1.44 5.84
C GLY A 6 2.56 -2.21 4.52
N GLY A 7 3.59 -1.87 3.75
CA GLY A 7 4.01 -2.62 2.56
C GLY A 7 2.93 -2.76 1.49
N THR A 8 3.01 -3.84 0.69
CA THR A 8 2.06 -4.10 -0.41
C THR A 8 0.63 -4.22 0.08
N CYS A 9 0.39 -4.97 1.17
CA CYS A 9 -0.97 -5.30 1.62
C CYS A 9 -1.79 -4.07 2.02
N LEU A 10 -1.19 -3.10 2.72
CA LEU A 10 -1.90 -1.88 3.13
C LEU A 10 -1.98 -0.85 2.00
N ASN A 11 -0.89 -0.65 1.24
CA ASN A 11 -0.83 0.47 0.31
C ASN A 11 -1.46 0.16 -1.06
N VAL A 12 -1.24 -1.04 -1.59
CA VAL A 12 -1.58 -1.38 -3.00
C VAL A 12 -2.08 -2.81 -3.20
N GLY A 13 -2.55 -3.46 -2.12
CA GLY A 13 -2.96 -4.85 -2.14
C GLY A 13 -4.27 -5.07 -1.42
N CYS A 14 -4.22 -5.81 -0.32
CA CYS A 14 -5.38 -6.22 0.46
C CYS A 14 -6.37 -5.09 0.76
N ILE A 15 -5.92 -4.04 1.46
CA ILE A 15 -6.80 -2.97 1.95
C ILE A 15 -7.51 -2.25 0.79
N PRO A 16 -6.81 -1.74 -0.24
CA PRO A 16 -7.51 -1.09 -1.34
C PRO A 16 -8.44 -2.05 -2.08
N SER A 17 -8.02 -3.29 -2.33
CA SER A 17 -8.90 -4.27 -3.00
C SER A 17 -10.16 -4.57 -2.20
N LYS A 18 -10.06 -4.76 -0.88
CA LYS A 18 -11.22 -5.08 -0.03
C LYS A 18 -12.14 -3.87 0.16
N ALA A 19 -11.60 -2.65 0.25
CA ALA A 19 -12.41 -1.43 0.29
C ALA A 19 -13.25 -1.26 -0.99
N LEU A 20 -12.64 -1.50 -2.16
CA LEU A 20 -13.33 -1.43 -3.45
C LEU A 20 -14.38 -2.54 -3.60
N LEU A 21 -14.05 -3.77 -3.20
CA LEU A 21 -14.98 -4.91 -3.22
C LEU A 21 -16.20 -4.65 -2.34
N ASN A 22 -16.00 -4.17 -1.11
CA ASN A 22 -17.10 -3.86 -0.20
C ASN A 22 -18.06 -2.81 -0.78
N ASN A 23 -17.52 -1.72 -1.33
CA ASN A 23 -18.35 -0.68 -1.94
C ASN A 23 -19.09 -1.17 -3.20
N SER A 24 -18.44 -2.03 -3.99
CA SER A 24 -19.06 -2.63 -5.18
C SER A 24 -20.15 -3.63 -4.80
N HIS A 25 -19.95 -4.39 -3.73
CA HIS A 25 -20.94 -5.31 -3.17
C HIS A 25 -22.16 -4.55 -2.67
N LEU A 26 -21.97 -3.48 -1.89
CA LEU A 26 -23.06 -2.62 -1.43
C LEU A 26 -23.85 -2.03 -2.59
N TYR A 27 -23.17 -1.54 -3.64
CA TYR A 27 -23.84 -1.06 -4.84
C TYR A 27 -24.68 -2.16 -5.50
N HIS A 28 -24.15 -3.38 -5.58
CA HIS A 28 -24.88 -4.53 -6.13
C HIS A 28 -26.10 -4.90 -5.29
N GLU A 29 -25.98 -4.94 -3.96
CA GLU A 29 -27.09 -5.25 -3.04
C GLU A 29 -28.20 -4.20 -3.12
N ILE A 30 -27.83 -2.91 -3.12
CA ILE A 30 -28.79 -1.80 -3.23
C ILE A 30 -29.57 -1.91 -4.54
N LYS A 31 -28.89 -2.22 -5.65
CA LYS A 31 -29.52 -2.27 -6.97
C LYS A 31 -30.42 -3.50 -7.17
N ASN A 32 -30.04 -4.67 -6.65
CA ASN A 32 -30.66 -5.94 -7.02
C ASN A 32 -31.46 -6.61 -5.89
N GLU A 33 -31.20 -6.24 -4.63
CA GLU A 33 -31.75 -6.95 -3.46
C GLU A 33 -32.50 -6.05 -2.48
N ALA A 34 -32.44 -4.72 -2.63
CA ALA A 34 -33.08 -3.78 -1.70
C ALA A 34 -34.59 -4.02 -1.53
N SER A 35 -35.31 -4.30 -2.62
CA SER A 35 -36.76 -4.56 -2.58
C SER A 35 -37.11 -5.80 -1.77
N LYS A 36 -36.30 -6.87 -1.85
CA LYS A 36 -36.47 -8.09 -1.04
C LYS A 36 -36.25 -7.83 0.45
N ARG A 37 -35.53 -6.76 0.79
CA ARG A 37 -35.31 -6.30 2.15
C ARG A 37 -36.31 -5.22 2.59
N GLY A 38 -37.38 -4.99 1.81
CA GLY A 38 -38.43 -4.01 2.13
C GLY A 38 -37.99 -2.55 1.92
N ILE A 39 -36.97 -2.31 1.10
CA ILE A 39 -36.46 -0.97 0.80
C ILE A 39 -36.82 -0.64 -0.66
N ASP A 40 -37.77 0.26 -0.84
CA ASP A 40 -38.14 0.78 -2.15
C ASP A 40 -37.24 1.96 -2.55
N ILE A 41 -36.59 1.84 -3.70
CA ILE A 41 -35.73 2.89 -4.26
C ILE A 41 -36.48 3.53 -5.42
N THR A 42 -36.88 4.79 -5.26
CA THR A 42 -37.72 5.52 -6.21
C THR A 42 -36.95 6.19 -7.36
N GLY A 43 -35.62 5.98 -7.45
CA GLY A 43 -34.77 6.59 -8.48
C GLY A 43 -33.51 5.77 -8.82
N ASP A 44 -32.73 6.28 -9.77
CA ASP A 44 -31.53 5.59 -10.25
C ASP A 44 -30.37 5.65 -9.25
N VAL A 45 -29.74 4.49 -9.03
CA VAL A 45 -28.52 4.36 -8.22
C VAL A 45 -27.33 4.21 -9.16
N SER A 46 -26.43 5.20 -9.12
CA SER A 46 -25.18 5.20 -9.89
C SER A 46 -23.96 5.32 -8.97
N PRO A 47 -22.85 4.64 -9.29
CA PRO A 47 -21.63 4.73 -8.51
C PRO A 47 -20.91 6.05 -8.77
N ASN A 48 -20.57 6.80 -7.72
CA ASN A 48 -19.65 7.93 -7.80
C ASN A 48 -18.22 7.43 -7.62
N LEU A 49 -17.52 7.19 -8.73
CA LEU A 49 -16.17 6.63 -8.71
C LEU A 49 -15.16 7.54 -7.97
N VAL A 50 -15.31 8.86 -8.07
CA VAL A 50 -14.42 9.81 -7.38
C VAL A 50 -14.50 9.63 -5.88
N ASN A 51 -15.71 9.54 -5.33
CA ASN A 51 -15.89 9.34 -3.89
C ASN A 51 -15.51 7.93 -3.45
N LEU A 52 -15.75 6.92 -4.30
CA LEU A 52 -15.36 5.54 -4.05
C LEU A 52 -13.83 5.40 -3.94
N MET A 53 -13.08 6.05 -4.85
CA MET A 53 -11.62 6.10 -4.80
C MET A 53 -11.11 6.87 -3.58
N LYS A 54 -11.73 8.01 -3.24
CA LYS A 54 -11.41 8.75 -2.01
C LYS A 54 -11.63 7.91 -0.75
N ALA A 55 -12.73 7.15 -0.67
CA ALA A 55 -13.01 6.29 0.47
C ALA A 55 -11.93 5.19 0.63
N LYS A 56 -11.50 4.58 -0.48
CA LYS A 56 -10.37 3.65 -0.51
C LYS A 56 -9.10 4.32 0.02
N ASP A 57 -8.76 5.51 -0.46
CA ASP A 57 -7.55 6.23 -0.04
C ASP A 57 -7.59 6.63 1.45
N THR A 58 -8.76 7.03 1.96
CA THR A 58 -8.96 7.31 3.39
C THR A 58 -8.70 6.06 4.24
N ALA A 59 -9.24 4.90 3.84
CA ALA A 59 -9.01 3.65 4.56
C ALA A 59 -7.52 3.27 4.60
N VAL A 60 -6.81 3.45 3.47
CA VAL A 60 -5.35 3.22 3.41
C VAL A 60 -4.62 4.18 4.35
N LYS A 61 -4.88 5.50 4.27
CA LYS A 61 -4.22 6.51 5.11
C LYS A 61 -4.44 6.29 6.61
N GLN A 62 -5.66 5.93 6.99
CA GLN A 62 -5.99 5.65 8.39
C GLN A 62 -5.16 4.47 8.93
N LEU A 63 -5.07 3.39 8.17
CA LEU A 63 -4.34 2.19 8.60
C LEU A 63 -2.83 2.40 8.59
N THR A 64 -2.27 3.06 7.57
CA THR A 64 -0.82 3.34 7.54
C THR A 64 -0.39 4.29 8.66
N GLY A 65 -1.20 5.32 8.95
CA GLY A 65 -0.98 6.20 10.11
C GLY A 65 -1.10 5.46 11.45
N GLY A 66 -2.01 4.50 11.55
CA GLY A 66 -2.13 3.62 12.72
C GLY A 66 -0.86 2.79 12.97
N ILE A 67 -0.21 2.27 11.92
CA ILE A 67 1.06 1.54 12.06
C ILE A 67 2.18 2.46 12.55
N GLU A 68 2.29 3.69 12.04
CA GLU A 68 3.29 4.64 12.54
C GLU A 68 3.11 4.94 14.03
N MET A 69 1.85 5.07 14.48
CA MET A 69 1.53 5.23 15.90
C MET A 69 1.95 4.01 16.72
N LEU A 70 1.70 2.79 16.22
CA LEU A 70 2.08 1.56 16.89
C LEU A 70 3.60 1.42 17.01
N PHE A 71 4.37 1.80 15.99
CA PHE A 71 5.84 1.77 16.04
C PHE A 71 6.36 2.70 17.13
N LYS A 72 5.86 3.95 17.17
CA LYS A 72 6.21 4.92 18.21
C LYS A 72 5.86 4.42 19.61
N LYS A 73 4.68 3.84 19.78
CA LYS A 73 4.22 3.29 21.07
C LYS A 73 5.09 2.14 21.58
N ASN A 74 5.63 1.32 20.68
CA ASN A 74 6.47 0.17 21.03
C ASN A 74 7.97 0.50 21.00
N GLY A 75 8.37 1.77 20.86
CA GLY A 75 9.78 2.16 20.84
C GLY A 75 10.55 1.70 19.60
N VAL A 76 9.85 1.34 18.52
CA VAL A 76 10.48 0.91 17.27
C VAL A 76 10.99 2.13 16.53
N LYS A 77 12.31 2.20 16.29
CA LYS A 77 12.92 3.26 15.47
C LYS A 77 12.64 2.98 13.99
N TYR A 78 11.99 3.92 13.33
CA TYR A 78 11.66 3.82 11.91
C TYR A 78 12.65 4.62 11.07
N TYR A 79 13.38 3.92 10.20
CA TYR A 79 14.24 4.51 9.19
C TYR A 79 13.52 4.50 7.84
N LYS A 80 13.38 5.68 7.22
CA LYS A 80 12.71 5.85 5.92
C LYS A 80 13.76 5.90 4.80
N GLY A 81 14.10 4.74 4.25
CA GLY A 81 15.17 4.66 3.28
C GLY A 81 15.34 3.26 2.72
N LYS A 82 16.21 3.15 1.71
CA LYS A 82 16.65 1.91 1.10
C LYS A 82 17.70 1.22 1.95
N GLY A 83 17.43 0.03 2.46
CA GLY A 83 18.40 -0.74 3.27
C GLY A 83 19.21 -1.75 2.44
N SER A 84 20.53 -1.64 2.45
CA SER A 84 21.47 -2.58 1.82
C SER A 84 22.42 -3.21 2.83
N PHE A 85 22.71 -4.50 2.70
CA PHE A 85 23.71 -5.17 3.54
C PHE A 85 25.11 -4.75 3.12
N VAL A 86 25.90 -4.29 4.07
CA VAL A 86 27.34 -4.07 3.91
C VAL A 86 28.11 -5.35 4.25
N ASP A 87 27.65 -6.05 5.28
CA ASP A 87 28.14 -7.36 5.73
C ASP A 87 27.00 -8.15 6.42
N GLU A 88 27.30 -9.25 7.11
CA GLU A 88 26.31 -10.13 7.77
C GLU A 88 25.50 -9.43 8.89
N HIS A 89 26.06 -8.40 9.53
CA HIS A 89 25.48 -7.75 10.70
C HIS A 89 25.25 -6.24 10.52
N THR A 90 25.64 -5.67 9.38
CA THR A 90 25.60 -4.23 9.12
C THR A 90 24.74 -3.91 7.91
N VAL A 91 23.76 -3.01 8.12
CA VAL A 91 22.85 -2.50 7.08
C VAL A 91 23.05 -1.00 6.93
N GLN A 92 23.31 -0.54 5.71
CA GLN A 92 23.31 0.87 5.33
C GLN A 92 21.91 1.27 4.85
N VAL A 93 21.45 2.44 5.25
CA VAL A 93 20.15 3.01 4.86
C VAL A 93 20.37 4.28 4.05
N GLU A 94 19.98 4.24 2.77
CA GLU A 94 19.95 5.39 1.88
C GLU A 94 18.59 6.10 2.01
N PRO A 95 18.52 7.33 2.52
CA PRO A 95 17.26 7.99 2.84
C PRO A 95 16.46 8.35 1.58
N ILE A 96 15.12 8.29 1.70
CA ILE A 96 14.22 8.84 0.66
C ILE A 96 14.17 10.36 0.86
N GLU A 97 14.48 11.14 -0.19
CA GLU A 97 14.35 12.60 -0.24
C GLU A 97 15.09 13.37 0.88
N GLY A 98 16.41 13.53 0.75
CA GLY A 98 17.19 14.51 1.53
C GLY A 98 17.34 14.22 3.03
N GLY A 99 17.04 12.99 3.47
CA GLY A 99 17.28 12.56 4.85
C GLY A 99 18.76 12.26 5.15
N GLU A 100 19.03 11.79 6.36
CA GLU A 100 20.36 11.37 6.79
C GLU A 100 20.62 9.90 6.45
N GLU A 101 21.80 9.63 5.89
CA GLU A 101 22.31 8.26 5.77
C GLU A 101 22.52 7.67 7.16
N ALA A 102 22.20 6.38 7.30
CA ALA A 102 22.39 5.67 8.57
C ALA A 102 23.04 4.32 8.33
N THR A 103 24.03 3.98 9.15
CA THR A 103 24.59 2.63 9.22
C THR A 103 24.15 2.00 10.54
N ILE A 104 23.54 0.82 10.45
CA ILE A 104 22.93 0.13 11.59
C ILE A 104 23.59 -1.23 11.73
N THR A 105 24.17 -1.51 12.89
CA THR A 105 24.69 -2.83 13.25
C THR A 105 23.69 -3.54 14.16
N ALA A 106 23.36 -4.79 13.85
CA ALA A 106 22.41 -5.60 14.61
C ALA A 106 22.89 -7.04 14.74
N GLU A 107 22.63 -7.66 15.90
CA GLU A 107 22.94 -9.08 16.13
C GLU A 107 22.08 -9.99 15.24
N ASN A 108 20.80 -9.63 15.05
CA ASN A 108 19.84 -10.40 14.29
C ASN A 108 19.16 -9.50 13.24
N VAL A 109 18.97 -10.03 12.03
CA VAL A 109 18.33 -9.31 10.92
C VAL A 109 17.20 -10.15 10.33
N ILE A 110 16.01 -9.53 10.20
CA ILE A 110 14.84 -10.16 9.58
C ILE A 110 14.58 -9.50 8.23
N ILE A 111 14.62 -10.29 7.16
CA ILE A 111 14.34 -9.81 5.79
C ILE A 111 12.85 -9.93 5.51
N ALA A 112 12.20 -8.78 5.29
CA ALA A 112 10.76 -8.68 5.02
C ALA A 112 10.45 -7.77 3.83
N THR A 113 11.23 -7.89 2.75
CA THR A 113 11.20 -7.02 1.56
C THR A 113 9.97 -7.20 0.67
N GLY A 114 9.23 -8.31 0.86
CA GLY A 114 7.97 -8.57 0.16
C GLY A 114 8.16 -9.09 -1.27
N SER A 115 7.26 -8.70 -2.16
CA SER A 115 7.21 -9.20 -3.54
C SER A 115 6.73 -8.12 -4.52
N GLU A 116 6.95 -8.38 -5.81
CA GLU A 116 6.51 -7.52 -6.92
C GLU A 116 5.72 -8.31 -7.97
N PRO A 117 4.83 -7.65 -8.73
CA PRO A 117 4.10 -8.30 -9.83
C PRO A 117 5.06 -8.74 -10.95
N THR A 118 4.92 -9.98 -11.42
CA THR A 118 5.72 -10.47 -12.55
C THR A 118 5.29 -9.79 -13.85
N PRO A 119 6.21 -9.13 -14.58
CA PRO A 119 5.89 -8.55 -15.88
C PRO A 119 5.68 -9.63 -16.94
N PHE A 120 4.81 -9.35 -17.91
CA PHE A 120 4.61 -10.24 -19.04
C PHE A 120 5.76 -10.10 -20.07
N PRO A 121 6.38 -11.20 -20.54
CA PRO A 121 7.64 -11.15 -21.29
C PRO A 121 7.55 -10.63 -22.74
N VAL A 122 6.36 -10.34 -23.29
CA VAL A 122 6.24 -9.84 -24.68
C VAL A 122 6.13 -8.30 -24.75
N GLY A 123 7.27 -7.66 -24.99
CA GLY A 123 7.47 -6.69 -26.09
C GLY A 123 6.61 -5.43 -26.27
N TYR A 124 5.68 -5.04 -25.39
CA TYR A 124 4.86 -3.82 -25.62
C TYR A 124 4.71 -2.83 -24.46
N HIS A 125 5.55 -2.88 -23.44
CA HIS A 125 5.49 -1.91 -22.32
C HIS A 125 6.83 -1.30 -21.92
N ARG A 126 7.64 -0.84 -22.88
CA ARG A 126 8.74 0.11 -22.55
C ARG A 126 8.23 1.51 -22.13
N TRP A 127 6.96 1.81 -22.38
CA TRP A 127 6.34 3.11 -22.07
C TRP A 127 5.66 3.21 -20.71
N TRP A 128 5.27 2.07 -20.10
CA TRP A 128 4.61 2.09 -18.79
C TRP A 128 5.60 2.19 -17.62
N TYR A 129 6.81 1.65 -17.79
CA TYR A 129 7.88 1.72 -16.78
C TYR A 129 8.54 3.10 -16.68
N HIS A 130 8.39 3.98 -17.67
CA HIS A 130 8.96 5.33 -17.60
C HIS A 130 8.25 6.23 -16.54
N TRP A 131 7.06 5.84 -16.08
CA TRP A 131 6.31 6.56 -15.04
C TRP A 131 6.42 5.92 -13.64
N PHE A 132 6.83 4.66 -13.56
CA PHE A 132 7.12 3.97 -12.31
C PHE A 132 8.60 3.59 -12.31
N GLY A 133 9.41 4.57 -11.93
CA GLY A 133 10.87 4.50 -11.99
C GLY A 133 11.44 3.18 -11.50
N ASP A 134 12.40 2.70 -12.28
CA ASP A 134 13.27 1.56 -11.99
C ASP A 134 13.87 1.72 -10.60
N GLY A 135 13.33 0.93 -9.68
CA GLY A 135 13.73 0.97 -8.28
C GLY A 135 13.61 -0.42 -7.71
N VAL A 136 14.61 -1.26 -7.98
CA VAL A 136 14.91 -2.41 -7.13
C VAL A 136 15.02 -1.89 -5.71
N CYS A 137 13.98 -2.15 -4.91
CA CYS A 137 13.82 -1.64 -3.55
C CYS A 137 14.18 -2.79 -2.60
N LEU A 138 15.36 -2.69 -2.00
CA LEU A 138 15.80 -3.50 -0.88
C LEU A 138 15.70 -2.59 0.35
N VAL A 139 14.73 -2.93 1.22
CA VAL A 139 14.34 -2.30 2.51
C VAL A 139 14.01 -0.82 2.44
#